data_AF-S4P0K7-F1
#
_entry.id   AF-S4P0K7-F1
#
_cell.length_a   1.000
_cell.length_b   1.000
_cell.length_c   1.000
_cell.angle_alpha   90.00
_cell.angle_beta   90.00
_cell.angle_gamma   90.00
#
_symmetry.space_group_name_H-M   'P 1'
#
loop_
_entity.id
_entity.type
_entity.pdbx_description
1 polymer ?
#
loop_
_entity_poly.entity_id
_entity_poly.type
_entity_poly.pdbx_seq_one_letter_code
_entity_poly.pdbx_strand_id
1 'polypeptide(L)'
;MPIGDIDLTTIISERVTKAPRDLCARPNTILLESSVPAGLIVPDTGSLVYVRSSDGSVRRRHLLAADTPKDRDVWLEKLNSALEYVRCTAADEED
;
A
#
# COMPACT_ATOMS: atom_id res chain seq x y z
N MET A 1 -20.66 -8.99 -3.94
CA MET A 1 -19.96 -8.23 -2.87
C MET A 1 -18.47 -8.45 -3.07
N PRO A 2 -17.62 -7.42 -3.00
CA PRO A 2 -16.17 -7.61 -3.13
C PRO A 2 -15.64 -8.45 -1.96
N ILE A 3 -14.55 -9.18 -2.19
CA ILE A 3 -13.84 -9.94 -1.13
C ILE A 3 -13.17 -8.96 -0.15
N GLY A 4 -12.78 -7.79 -0.63
CA GLY A 4 -12.27 -6.69 0.16
C GLY A 4 -11.92 -5.49 -0.72
N ASP A 5 -11.49 -4.42 -0.08
CA ASP A 5 -11.11 -3.15 -0.66
C ASP A 5 -9.80 -2.62 -0.05
N ILE A 6 -9.21 -1.64 -0.73
CA ILE A 6 -8.05 -0.89 -0.25
C ILE A 6 -8.43 0.59 -0.29
N ASP A 7 -8.58 1.17 0.90
CA ASP A 7 -8.86 2.60 1.04
C ASP A 7 -7.58 3.42 0.80
N LEU A 8 -7.56 4.16 -0.32
CA LEU A 8 -6.43 4.98 -0.72
C LEU A 8 -6.17 6.16 0.22
N THR A 9 -7.16 6.61 1.01
CA THR A 9 -6.98 7.69 2.00
C THR A 9 -6.07 7.25 3.16
N THR A 10 -5.96 5.94 3.39
CA THR A 10 -5.12 5.37 4.45
C THR A 10 -3.68 5.09 4.00
N ILE A 11 -3.34 5.34 2.72
CA ILE A 11 -2.02 5.02 2.17
C ILE A 11 -0.96 6.02 2.62
N ILE A 12 0.01 5.51 3.37
CA ILE A 12 1.10 6.28 3.97
C ILE A 12 2.38 6.28 3.12
N SER A 13 2.52 5.33 2.19
CA SER A 13 3.64 5.36 1.23
C SER A 13 3.49 6.57 0.31
N GLU A 14 4.56 7.34 0.12
CA GLU A 14 4.54 8.55 -0.72
C GLU A 14 4.04 8.25 -2.14
N ARG A 15 4.51 7.14 -2.71
CA ARG A 15 4.14 6.64 -4.04
C ARG A 15 3.93 5.13 -4.00
N VAL A 16 3.12 4.63 -4.93
CA VAL A 16 3.05 3.20 -5.25
C VAL A 16 4.27 2.83 -6.09
N THR A 17 4.97 1.77 -5.70
CA THR A 17 6.26 1.39 -6.30
C THR A 17 6.29 -0.09 -6.69
N LYS A 18 7.33 -0.50 -7.42
CA LYS A 18 7.62 -1.92 -7.65
C LYS A 18 8.09 -2.53 -6.33
N ALA A 19 7.61 -3.72 -5.99
CA ALA A 19 8.05 -4.40 -4.79
C ALA A 19 9.57 -4.68 -4.85
N PRO A 20 10.34 -4.28 -3.81
CA PRO A 20 11.75 -4.62 -3.69
C PRO A 20 11.97 -6.14 -3.75
N ARG A 21 13.07 -6.60 -4.35
CA ARG A 21 13.32 -8.04 -4.59
C ARG A 21 13.72 -8.80 -3.34
N ASP A 22 14.36 -8.12 -2.39
CA ASP A 22 14.63 -8.57 -1.03
C ASP A 22 13.34 -8.77 -0.21
N LEU A 23 12.27 -8.07 -0.58
CA LEU A 23 10.94 -8.22 0.02
C LEU A 23 10.04 -9.21 -0.72
N CYS A 24 10.05 -9.21 -2.07
CA CYS A 24 9.18 -10.04 -2.89
C CYS A 24 9.88 -10.53 -4.17
N ALA A 25 10.05 -11.85 -4.29
CA ALA A 25 10.62 -12.47 -5.48
C ALA A 25 9.62 -12.62 -6.65
N ARG A 26 8.31 -12.42 -6.42
CA ARG A 26 7.29 -12.55 -7.47
C ARG A 26 7.46 -11.41 -8.48
N PRO A 27 7.64 -11.72 -9.79
CA PRO A 27 7.72 -10.69 -10.82
C PRO A 27 6.47 -9.83 -10.89
N ASN A 28 6.62 -8.63 -11.42
CA ASN A 28 5.52 -7.70 -11.69
C ASN A 28 4.68 -7.30 -10.46
N THR A 29 5.26 -7.39 -9.27
CA THR A 29 4.59 -7.07 -8.02
C THR A 29 4.69 -5.58 -7.69
N ILE A 30 3.56 -5.02 -7.30
CA ILE A 30 3.35 -3.65 -6.85
C ILE A 30 3.31 -3.63 -5.34
N LEU A 31 3.88 -2.59 -4.73
CA LEU A 31 3.90 -2.36 -3.29
C LEU A 31 3.25 -1.00 -2.96
N LEU A 32 2.35 -1.03 -1.98
CA LEU A 32 1.83 0.13 -1.27
C LEU A 32 1.59 -0.23 0.20
N GLU A 33 1.72 0.75 1.08
CA GLU A 33 1.56 0.54 2.52
C GLU A 33 0.49 1.49 3.07
N SER A 34 -0.43 0.95 3.87
CA SER A 34 -1.44 1.72 4.58
C SER A 34 -1.15 1.80 6.07
N SER A 35 -1.65 2.85 6.71
CA SER A 35 -1.83 2.86 8.15
C SER A 35 -2.77 1.74 8.58
N VAL A 36 -2.75 1.43 9.88
CA VAL A 36 -3.68 0.49 10.49
C VAL A 36 -4.47 1.20 11.59
N PRO A 37 -5.68 0.71 11.93
CA PRO A 37 -6.43 1.24 13.04
C PRO A 37 -5.62 1.22 14.34
N ALA A 38 -5.76 2.27 15.15
CA ALA A 38 -5.17 2.32 16.48
C ALA A 38 -5.66 1.13 17.31
N GLY A 39 -4.74 0.46 17.99
CA GLY A 39 -5.07 -0.71 18.82
C GLY A 39 -5.14 -2.05 18.08
N LEU A 40 -4.83 -2.11 16.78
CA LEU A 40 -4.65 -3.39 16.09
C LEU A 40 -3.48 -4.17 16.73
N ILE A 41 -3.80 -5.29 17.36
CA ILE A 41 -2.80 -6.19 17.96
C ILE A 41 -2.28 -7.11 16.86
N VAL A 42 -1.01 -6.95 16.51
CA VAL A 42 -0.28 -7.88 15.64
C VAL A 42 0.46 -8.86 16.53
N PRO A 43 0.44 -10.17 16.23
CA PRO A 43 1.25 -11.15 16.97
C PRO A 43 2.72 -10.73 17.02
N ASP A 44 3.40 -11.02 18.13
CA ASP A 44 4.84 -10.74 18.27
C ASP A 44 5.69 -11.50 17.23
N THR A 45 5.18 -12.64 16.76
CA THR A 45 5.75 -13.41 15.65
C THR A 45 5.61 -12.71 14.28
N GLY A 46 4.94 -11.57 14.24
CA GLY A 46 4.61 -10.82 13.03
C GLY A 46 3.41 -11.38 12.27
N SER A 47 3.02 -10.65 11.24
CA SER A 47 2.07 -11.08 10.21
C SER A 47 2.73 -10.92 8.84
N LEU A 48 2.33 -11.74 7.87
CA LEU A 48 2.81 -11.62 6.48
C LEU A 48 2.40 -10.29 5.84
N VAL A 49 1.33 -9.66 6.33
CA VAL A 49 0.77 -8.42 5.80
C VAL A 49 0.86 -7.26 6.78
N TYR A 50 0.85 -7.50 8.10
CA TYR A 50 1.06 -6.44 9.09
C TYR A 50 2.49 -6.46 9.60
N VAL A 51 3.20 -5.36 9.37
CA VAL A 51 4.63 -5.27 9.60
C VAL A 51 4.90 -4.15 10.60
N ARG A 52 5.74 -4.46 11.59
CA ARG A 52 6.19 -3.49 12.57
C ARG A 52 7.48 -2.84 12.08
N SER A 53 7.45 -1.53 11.96
CA SER A 53 8.63 -0.71 11.65
C SER A 53 9.52 -0.55 12.87
N SER A 54 10.77 -0.13 12.67
CA SER A 54 11.74 0.09 13.75
C SER A 54 11.30 1.18 14.74
N ASP A 55 10.45 2.11 14.31
CA ASP A 55 9.83 3.15 15.14
C ASP A 55 8.67 2.63 16.00
N GLY A 56 8.36 1.32 15.94
CA GLY A 56 7.27 0.68 16.65
C GLY A 56 5.91 0.80 15.97
N SER A 57 5.78 1.58 14.88
CA SER A 57 4.55 1.73 14.10
C SER A 57 4.21 0.42 13.37
N VAL A 58 2.92 0.13 13.28
CA VAL A 58 2.40 -1.00 12.51
C VAL A 58 1.83 -0.48 11.20
N ARG A 59 2.17 -1.16 10.10
CA ARG A 59 1.70 -0.82 8.76
C ARG A 59 1.15 -2.06 8.09
N ARG A 60 0.13 -1.89 7.26
CA ARG A 60 -0.38 -2.97 6.41
C ARG A 60 0.26 -2.86 5.04
N ARG A 61 0.90 -3.93 4.61
CA ARG A 61 1.56 -4.06 3.32
C ARG A 61 0.65 -4.72 2.31
N HIS A 62 0.53 -4.10 1.14
CA HIS A 62 -0.23 -4.63 0.01
C HIS A 62 0.75 -5.00 -1.09
N LEU A 63 0.80 -6.29 -1.44
CA LEU A 63 1.61 -6.83 -2.54
C LEU A 63 0.68 -7.37 -3.63
N LEU A 64 0.65 -6.70 -4.79
CA LEU A 64 -0.27 -7.02 -5.89
C LEU A 64 0.53 -7.37 -7.15
N ALA A 65 0.46 -8.62 -7.59
CA ALA A 65 1.18 -9.08 -8.77
C ALA A 65 0.32 -8.96 -10.02
N ALA A 66 0.82 -8.26 -11.04
CA ALA A 66 0.22 -8.23 -12.36
C ALA A 66 0.76 -9.39 -13.23
N ASP A 67 -0.01 -9.79 -14.24
CA ASP A 67 0.38 -10.87 -15.15
C ASP A 67 1.56 -10.44 -16.04
N THR A 68 1.55 -9.20 -16.53
CA THR A 68 2.60 -8.67 -17.41
C THR A 68 3.32 -7.45 -16.81
N PRO A 69 4.58 -7.18 -17.23
CA PRO A 69 5.27 -5.95 -16.85
C PRO A 69 4.52 -4.69 -17.29
N LYS A 70 3.84 -4.75 -18.45
CA LYS A 70 3.05 -3.63 -18.98
C LYS A 70 1.85 -3.32 -18.09
N ASP A 71 1.12 -4.34 -17.66
CA ASP A 71 -0.02 -4.16 -16.76
C ASP A 71 0.43 -3.60 -15.41
N ARG A 72 1.56 -4.08 -14.87
CA ARG A 72 2.17 -3.50 -13.68
C ARG A 72 2.41 -2.00 -13.86
N ASP A 73 3.03 -1.60 -14.97
CA ASP A 73 3.39 -0.20 -15.21
C ASP A 73 2.13 0.68 -15.37
N VAL A 74 1.07 0.17 -16.02
CA VAL A 74 -0.24 0.85 -16.07
C VAL A 74 -0.84 1.01 -14.67
N TRP A 75 -0.82 -0.04 -13.85
CA TRP A 75 -1.33 0.03 -12.48
C TRP A 75 -0.52 1.00 -11.61
N LEU A 76 0.81 1.05 -11.76
CA LEU A 76 1.65 2.02 -11.07
C LEU A 76 1.27 3.45 -11.44
N GLU A 77 1.08 3.74 -12.72
CA GLU A 77 0.64 5.07 -13.19
C GLU A 77 -0.72 5.43 -12.58
N LYS A 78 -1.73 4.57 -12.75
CA LYS A 78 -3.10 4.85 -12.29
C LYS A 78 -3.22 5.00 -10.77
N LEU A 79 -2.57 4.12 -10.00
CA LEU A 79 -2.61 4.21 -8.55
C LEU A 79 -1.90 5.47 -8.04
N ASN A 80 -0.77 5.86 -8.64
CA ASN A 80 -0.09 7.09 -8.24
C ASN A 80 -0.91 8.33 -8.59
N SER A 81 -1.55 8.39 -9.77
CA SER A 81 -2.46 9.50 -10.11
C SER A 81 -3.68 9.55 -9.17
N ALA A 82 -4.22 8.40 -8.78
CA ALA A 82 -5.32 8.34 -7.82
C ALA A 82 -4.88 8.80 -6.42
N LEU A 83 -3.69 8.41 -5.95
CA LEU A 83 -3.15 8.88 -4.68
C LEU A 83 -2.92 10.38 -4.67
N GLU A 84 -2.38 10.94 -5.76
CA GLU A 84 -2.19 12.38 -5.91
C GLU A 84 -3.54 13.11 -5.83
N TYR A 85 -4.54 12.63 -6.58
CA TYR A 85 -5.89 13.19 -6.53
C TYR A 85 -6.46 13.18 -5.11
N VAL A 86 -6.45 12.04 -4.43
CA VAL A 86 -6.97 11.89 -3.05
C VAL A 86 -6.28 12.84 -2.07
N ARG A 87 -4.97 13.07 -2.23
CA ARG A 87 -4.20 13.95 -1.34
C ARG A 87 -4.44 15.43 -1.62
N CYS A 88 -4.62 15.81 -2.89
CA CYS A 88 -5.01 17.17 -3.23
C CYS A 88 -6.41 17.49 -2.72
N THR A 89 -7.38 16.59 -2.92
CA THR A 89 -8.77 16.82 -2.47
C THR A 89 -8.91 16.82 -0.96
N ALA A 90 -8.11 16.03 -0.22
CA ALA A 90 -8.13 16.03 1.24
C ALA A 90 -7.60 17.35 1.82
N ALA A 91 -6.66 18.01 1.14
CA ALA A 91 -6.15 19.31 1.58
C ALA A 91 -7.20 20.43 1.41
N ASP A 92 -8.06 20.33 0.39
CA ASP A 92 -9.09 21.33 0.10
C ASP A 92 -10.31 21.28 1.07
N GLU A 93 -10.43 20.23 1.90
CA GLU A 93 -11.51 20.08 2.90
C GLU A 93 -11.15 20.59 4.30
N GLU A 94 -9.88 20.98 4.54
CA GLU A 94 -9.39 21.49 5.84
C GLU A 94 -9.32 23.03 5.93
N ASP A 95 -9.70 23.77 4.87
CA ASP A 95 -9.78 25.24 4.79
C ASP A 95 -11.24 25.78 4.86
#